data_AF-A0A2D4JXT6-F1
#
_entry.id   AF-A0A2D4JXT6-F1
#
_cell.length_a   1.000
_cell.length_b   1.000
_cell.length_c   1.000
_cell.angle_alpha   90.00
_cell.angle_beta   90.00
_cell.angle_gamma   90.00
#
_symmetry.space_group_name_H-M   'P 1'
#
loop_
_entity.id
_entity.type
_entity.pdbx_description
1 polymer ?
#
loop_
_entity_poly.entity_id
_entity_poly.type
_entity_poly.pdbx_seq_one_letter_code
_entity_poly.pdbx_strand_id
1 'polypeptide(L)'
;SYSLLHASRKTFSNVKVSISSQWTPSCFNSSAFILQPYELWNSSHLFPNAEEATLFLGTLDTIFLFSYAVGLFVSGIIGDRLNMRWVLAFGMCSSALVVFVFGTVTEWLHFYNKWFYCCLWIVNGLLQSTGWPCVVAVMGNWFGKAGRGFVFGLWSACASVGNILGAFLASSVLQYGYEYAFLVTASVQFAGGIIVFFGLVISPKEIGLPEIGKEGEGETAEEDATEPL
;
A
#
# COMPACT_ATOMS: atom_id res chain seq x y z
N SER A 1 9.67 1.78 3.49
CA SER A 1 8.21 1.96 3.58
C SER A 1 7.57 2.13 2.21
N TYR A 2 7.89 3.19 1.47
CA TYR A 2 7.21 3.56 0.22
C TYR A 2 7.33 2.52 -0.91
N SER A 3 8.51 1.92 -1.10
CA SER A 3 8.69 0.79 -2.02
C SER A 3 7.76 -0.38 -1.74
N LEU A 4 7.52 -0.71 -0.46
CA LEU A 4 6.71 -1.87 -0.07
C LEU A 4 5.22 -1.64 -0.31
N LEU A 5 4.74 -0.40 -0.11
CA LEU A 5 3.37 -0.01 -0.47
C LEU A 5 3.14 -0.11 -1.98
N HIS A 6 4.11 0.33 -2.78
CA HIS A 6 4.04 0.21 -4.26
C HIS A 6 4.14 -1.25 -4.73
N ALA A 7 5.01 -2.05 -4.12
CA ALA A 7 5.09 -3.48 -4.37
C ALA A 7 3.73 -4.17 -4.17
N SER A 8 3.03 -3.84 -3.07
CA SER A 8 1.71 -4.37 -2.75
C SER A 8 0.64 -4.05 -3.78
N ARG A 9 0.57 -2.80 -4.24
CA ARG A 9 -0.35 -2.39 -5.32
C ARG A 9 -0.06 -3.12 -6.64
N LYS A 10 1.22 -3.34 -6.95
CA LYS A 10 1.62 -4.07 -8.16
C LYS A 10 1.30 -5.55 -8.10
N THR A 11 1.41 -6.18 -6.93
CA THR A 11 0.97 -7.56 -6.76
C THR A 11 -0.49 -7.72 -7.16
N PHE A 12 -1.41 -6.87 -6.65
CA PHE A 12 -2.83 -6.93 -7.02
C PHE A 12 -3.04 -6.85 -8.53
N SER A 13 -2.33 -5.93 -9.20
CA SER A 13 -2.41 -5.75 -10.65
C SER A 13 -1.94 -6.97 -11.44
N ASN A 14 -0.92 -7.69 -10.95
CA ASN A 14 -0.36 -8.84 -11.63
C ASN A 14 -1.19 -10.11 -11.45
N VAL A 15 -1.91 -10.23 -10.34
CA VAL A 15 -2.73 -11.41 -10.05
C VAL A 15 -4.15 -11.33 -10.62
N LYS A 16 -4.58 -10.19 -11.17
CA LYS A 16 -5.97 -9.98 -11.65
C LYS A 16 -6.46 -11.05 -12.62
N VAL A 17 -5.60 -11.46 -13.56
CA VAL A 17 -5.93 -12.49 -14.55
C VAL A 17 -6.14 -13.85 -13.86
N SER A 18 -5.30 -14.17 -12.88
CA SER A 18 -5.38 -15.41 -12.12
C SER A 18 -6.62 -15.42 -11.20
N ILE A 19 -6.90 -14.30 -10.52
CA ILE A 19 -8.14 -14.11 -9.73
C ILE A 19 -9.38 -14.27 -10.61
N SER A 20 -9.42 -13.59 -11.78
CA SER A 20 -10.55 -13.67 -12.70
C SER A 20 -10.81 -15.11 -13.17
N SER A 21 -9.73 -15.86 -13.45
CA SER A 21 -9.81 -17.28 -13.84
C SER A 21 -10.31 -18.19 -12.72
N GLN A 22 -10.01 -17.89 -11.45
CA GLN A 22 -10.51 -18.66 -10.30
C GLN A 22 -11.96 -18.31 -9.97
N TRP A 23 -12.32 -17.03 -10.06
CA TRP A 23 -13.67 -16.55 -9.75
C TRP A 23 -14.73 -16.90 -10.79
N THR A 24 -14.34 -17.49 -11.93
CA THR A 24 -15.24 -17.81 -13.05
C THR A 24 -15.13 -19.26 -13.48
N PRO A 25 -16.22 -19.87 -13.99
CA PRO A 25 -16.19 -21.24 -14.46
C PRO A 25 -15.28 -21.40 -15.68
N SER A 26 -14.51 -22.49 -15.68
CA SER A 26 -13.77 -22.92 -16.87
C SER A 26 -14.76 -23.17 -18.00
N CYS A 27 -14.59 -22.47 -19.13
CA CYS A 27 -15.44 -22.62 -20.30
C CYS A 27 -15.17 -24.00 -20.94
N PHE A 28 -15.79 -25.06 -20.39
CA PHE A 28 -15.72 -26.39 -20.96
C PHE A 28 -16.59 -26.44 -22.22
N ASN A 29 -16.01 -26.93 -23.31
CA ASN A 29 -16.74 -27.26 -24.53
C ASN A 29 -17.83 -28.29 -24.15
N SER A 30 -19.11 -27.97 -24.38
CA SER A 30 -20.31 -28.70 -23.89
C SER A 30 -20.45 -30.16 -24.39
N SER A 31 -19.42 -30.75 -24.99
CA SER A 31 -19.43 -32.10 -25.56
C SER A 31 -18.91 -33.18 -24.61
N ALA A 32 -18.31 -32.80 -23.47
CA ALA A 32 -17.80 -33.76 -22.49
C ALA A 32 -18.72 -33.84 -21.27
N PHE A 33 -19.38 -34.98 -21.07
CA PHE A 33 -20.15 -35.28 -19.87
C PHE A 33 -19.19 -35.39 -18.67
N ILE A 34 -19.06 -34.33 -17.87
CA ILE A 34 -18.23 -34.32 -16.67
C ILE A 34 -18.94 -35.12 -15.57
N LEU A 35 -18.45 -36.34 -15.32
CA LEU A 35 -18.86 -37.27 -14.26
C LEU A 35 -18.19 -36.97 -12.91
N GLN A 36 -17.99 -35.70 -12.55
CA GLN A 36 -17.39 -35.32 -11.26
C GLN A 36 -18.21 -34.22 -10.55
N PRO A 37 -19.31 -34.59 -9.88
CA PRO A 37 -20.15 -33.65 -9.13
C PRO A 37 -19.43 -33.00 -7.93
N TYR A 38 -18.33 -33.60 -7.44
CA TYR A 38 -17.51 -33.04 -6.36
C TYR A 38 -16.78 -31.75 -6.78
N GLU A 39 -16.19 -31.73 -7.98
CA GLU A 39 -15.54 -30.54 -8.54
C GLU A 39 -16.56 -29.41 -8.78
N LEU A 40 -17.76 -29.76 -9.26
CA LEU A 40 -18.85 -28.81 -9.49
C LEU A 40 -19.40 -28.17 -8.20
N TRP A 41 -19.46 -28.94 -7.10
CA TRP A 41 -19.95 -28.47 -5.80
C TRP A 41 -18.92 -27.64 -5.03
N ASN A 42 -17.62 -27.91 -5.24
CA ASN A 42 -16.52 -27.15 -4.65
C ASN A 42 -16.17 -25.88 -5.44
N SER A 43 -16.70 -25.75 -6.66
CA SER A 43 -16.54 -24.62 -7.56
C SER A 43 -17.41 -23.43 -7.14
N SER A 44 -17.03 -22.75 -6.07
CA SER A 44 -17.66 -21.48 -5.66
C SER A 44 -17.27 -20.36 -6.62
N HIS A 45 -17.90 -20.29 -7.79
CA HIS A 45 -17.66 -19.20 -8.73
C HIS A 45 -18.38 -17.93 -8.29
N LEU A 46 -17.62 -16.85 -8.09
CA LEU A 46 -18.12 -15.55 -7.65
C LEU A 46 -18.86 -14.81 -8.78
N PHE A 47 -18.48 -15.09 -10.03
CA PHE A 47 -19.07 -14.52 -11.23
C PHE A 47 -19.36 -15.59 -12.29
N PRO A 48 -20.45 -15.41 -13.07
CA PRO A 48 -20.78 -16.32 -14.16
C PRO A 48 -19.79 -16.22 -15.33
N ASN A 49 -19.22 -15.02 -15.56
CA ASN A 49 -18.40 -14.70 -16.74
C ASN A 49 -17.11 -13.96 -16.36
N ALA A 50 -16.02 -14.19 -17.13
CA ALA A 50 -14.73 -13.50 -16.99
C ALA A 50 -14.82 -11.98 -17.17
N GLU A 51 -15.78 -11.51 -17.98
CA GLU A 51 -16.03 -10.08 -18.17
C GLU A 51 -16.55 -9.42 -16.90
N GLU A 52 -17.53 -10.03 -16.22
CA GLU A 52 -18.08 -9.49 -14.96
C GLU A 52 -17.05 -9.48 -13.83
N ALA A 53 -16.22 -10.53 -13.74
CA ALA A 53 -15.11 -10.56 -12.80
C ALA A 53 -14.13 -9.41 -13.09
N THR A 54 -13.75 -9.21 -14.35
CA THR A 54 -12.82 -8.13 -14.75
C THR A 54 -13.40 -6.74 -14.44
N LEU A 55 -14.70 -6.52 -14.70
CA LEU A 55 -15.40 -5.28 -14.34
C LEU A 55 -15.42 -5.04 -12.83
N PHE A 56 -15.63 -6.09 -12.04
CA PHE A 56 -15.58 -5.99 -10.58
C PHE A 56 -14.17 -5.68 -10.06
N LEU A 57 -13.11 -6.30 -10.61
CA LEU A 57 -11.74 -5.95 -10.27
C LEU A 57 -11.40 -4.49 -10.62
N GLY A 58 -11.90 -3.98 -11.75
CA GLY A 58 -11.79 -2.56 -12.10
C GLY A 58 -12.57 -1.63 -11.15
N THR A 59 -13.72 -2.10 -10.68
CA THR A 59 -14.50 -1.40 -9.63
C THR A 59 -13.71 -1.33 -8.33
N LEU A 60 -13.04 -2.42 -7.93
CA LEU A 60 -12.15 -2.43 -6.77
C LEU A 60 -11.02 -1.41 -6.93
N ASP A 61 -10.32 -1.36 -8.07
CA ASP A 61 -9.28 -0.34 -8.30
C ASP A 61 -9.82 1.09 -8.11
N THR A 62 -11.02 1.34 -8.62
CA THR A 62 -11.68 2.65 -8.55
C THR A 62 -12.01 3.02 -7.10
N ILE A 63 -12.58 2.07 -6.34
CA ILE A 63 -12.89 2.22 -4.92
C ILE A 63 -11.60 2.47 -4.11
N PHE A 64 -10.53 1.74 -4.42
CA PHE A 64 -9.23 1.93 -3.77
C PHE A 64 -8.67 3.33 -4.05
N LEU A 65 -8.67 3.78 -5.32
CA LEU A 65 -8.19 5.12 -5.67
C LEU A 65 -9.01 6.22 -5.01
N PHE A 66 -10.34 6.07 -4.99
CA PHE A 66 -11.24 7.05 -4.37
C PHE A 66 -11.03 7.13 -2.85
N SER A 67 -11.02 5.99 -2.16
CA SER A 67 -10.76 5.93 -0.72
C SER A 67 -9.35 6.42 -0.38
N TYR A 68 -8.35 6.13 -1.21
CA TYR A 68 -7.00 6.66 -1.08
C TYR A 68 -6.97 8.19 -1.18
N ALA A 69 -7.70 8.78 -2.13
CA ALA A 69 -7.79 10.24 -2.27
C ALA A 69 -8.43 10.90 -1.06
N VAL A 70 -9.54 10.35 -0.55
CA VAL A 70 -10.17 10.83 0.70
C VAL A 70 -9.21 10.69 1.87
N GLY A 71 -8.54 9.55 1.97
CA GLY A 71 -7.58 9.27 3.02
C GLY A 71 -6.35 10.17 2.98
N LEU A 72 -5.92 10.67 1.81
CA LEU A 72 -4.83 11.66 1.72
C LEU A 72 -5.19 12.96 2.43
N PHE A 73 -6.43 13.43 2.27
CA PHE A 73 -6.92 14.63 2.96
C PHE A 73 -6.96 14.43 4.48
N VAL A 74 -7.54 13.31 4.93
CA VAL A 74 -7.67 12.98 6.35
C VAL A 74 -6.29 12.76 7.00
N SER A 75 -5.41 12.03 6.31
CA SER A 75 -4.07 11.73 6.83
C SER A 75 -3.14 12.94 6.90
N GLY A 76 -3.36 13.96 6.06
CA GLY A 76 -2.70 15.26 6.22
C GLY A 76 -3.03 15.89 7.58
N ILE A 77 -4.32 15.99 7.91
CA ILE A 77 -4.79 16.56 9.19
C ILE A 77 -4.29 15.75 10.39
N ILE A 78 -4.31 14.41 10.27
CA ILE A 78 -3.83 13.51 11.32
C ILE A 78 -2.30 13.62 11.49
N GLY A 79 -1.56 13.77 10.38
CA GLY A 79 -0.11 13.89 10.37
C GLY A 79 0.42 15.11 11.13
N ASP A 80 -0.38 16.18 11.21
CA ASP A 80 -0.04 17.39 11.97
C ASP A 80 -0.21 17.21 13.49
N ARG A 81 -1.02 16.22 13.93
CA ARG A 81 -1.37 16.03 15.35
C ARG A 81 -0.79 14.78 15.98
N LEU A 82 -0.45 13.77 15.20
CA LEU A 82 0.07 12.48 15.67
C LEU A 82 1.53 12.29 15.28
N ASN A 83 2.24 11.50 16.08
CA ASN A 83 3.59 11.06 15.77
C ASN A 83 3.61 10.28 14.44
N MET A 84 4.29 10.83 13.43
CA MET A 84 4.32 10.29 12.06
C MET A 84 4.82 8.84 11.98
N ARG A 85 5.72 8.41 12.88
CA ARG A 85 6.18 7.01 12.99
C ARG A 85 5.05 6.04 13.29
N TRP A 86 4.21 6.37 14.28
CA TRP A 86 3.11 5.53 14.70
C TRP A 86 2.07 5.43 13.59
N VAL A 87 1.73 6.55 12.96
CA VAL A 87 0.77 6.60 11.85
C VAL A 87 1.27 5.77 10.66
N LEU A 88 2.53 5.94 10.25
CA LEU A 88 3.11 5.23 9.11
C LEU A 88 3.23 3.73 9.37
N ALA A 89 3.75 3.34 10.54
CA ALA A 89 3.88 1.92 10.89
C ALA A 89 2.51 1.24 11.02
N PHE A 90 1.56 1.89 11.70
CA PHE A 90 0.19 1.38 11.83
C PHE A 90 -0.46 1.22 10.46
N GLY A 91 -0.37 2.22 9.58
CA GLY A 91 -0.92 2.17 8.22
C GLY A 91 -0.31 1.04 7.38
N MET A 92 1.01 0.85 7.45
CA MET A 92 1.69 -0.23 6.74
C MET A 92 1.27 -1.63 7.25
N CYS A 93 1.28 -1.84 8.56
CA CYS A 93 0.95 -3.14 9.17
C CYS A 93 -0.53 -3.50 9.00
N SER A 94 -1.44 -2.55 9.23
CA SER A 94 -2.87 -2.77 9.06
C SER A 94 -3.26 -2.96 7.59
N SER A 95 -2.65 -2.20 6.66
CA SER A 95 -2.84 -2.42 5.23
C SER A 95 -2.36 -3.81 4.81
N ALA A 96 -1.21 -4.27 5.33
CA ALA A 96 -0.71 -5.61 5.04
C ALA A 96 -1.68 -6.70 5.53
N LEU A 97 -2.25 -6.54 6.72
CA LEU A 97 -3.27 -7.46 7.26
C LEU A 97 -4.50 -7.49 6.36
N VAL A 98 -4.99 -6.34 5.91
CA VAL A 98 -6.15 -6.27 5.01
C VAL A 98 -5.88 -6.95 3.66
N VAL A 99 -4.68 -6.77 3.09
CA VAL A 99 -4.29 -7.49 1.85
C VAL A 99 -4.20 -8.99 2.08
N PHE A 100 -3.64 -9.42 3.21
CA PHE A 100 -3.57 -10.83 3.58
C PHE A 100 -4.97 -11.44 3.74
N VAL A 101 -5.89 -10.74 4.39
CA VAL A 101 -7.27 -11.20 4.54
C VAL A 101 -7.96 -11.29 3.18
N PHE A 102 -7.82 -10.27 2.33
CA PHE A 102 -8.42 -10.22 1.00
C PHE A 102 -7.90 -11.32 0.06
N GLY A 103 -6.60 -11.61 0.11
CA GLY A 103 -5.97 -12.50 -0.86
C GLY A 103 -5.87 -13.94 -0.40
N THR A 104 -5.49 -14.15 0.85
CA THR A 104 -5.14 -15.47 1.38
C THR A 104 -6.29 -16.06 2.18
N VAL A 105 -6.86 -15.29 3.12
CA VAL A 105 -7.88 -15.82 4.04
C VAL A 105 -9.21 -16.09 3.32
N THR A 106 -9.65 -15.21 2.42
CA THR A 106 -10.91 -15.46 1.68
C THR A 106 -10.82 -16.68 0.78
N GLU A 107 -9.65 -16.93 0.18
CA GLU A 107 -9.42 -18.11 -0.66
C GLU A 107 -9.38 -19.37 0.20
N TRP A 108 -8.61 -19.38 1.29
CA TRP A 108 -8.54 -20.55 2.19
C TRP A 108 -9.86 -20.92 2.85
N LEU A 109 -10.72 -19.93 3.14
CA LEU A 109 -12.04 -20.16 3.73
C LEU A 109 -13.15 -20.33 2.67
N HIS A 110 -12.81 -20.24 1.38
CA HIS A 110 -13.76 -20.29 0.26
C HIS A 110 -14.96 -19.32 0.46
N PHE A 111 -14.70 -18.16 1.09
CA PHE A 111 -15.73 -17.18 1.44
C PHE A 111 -15.71 -16.02 0.45
N TYR A 112 -16.68 -16.02 -0.45
CA TYR A 112 -16.74 -15.12 -1.60
C TYR A 112 -17.92 -14.16 -1.50
N ASN A 113 -17.70 -12.95 -0.96
CA ASN A 113 -18.74 -11.93 -0.84
C ASN A 113 -18.28 -10.59 -1.41
N LYS A 114 -18.96 -10.11 -2.47
CA LYS A 114 -18.67 -8.87 -3.19
C LYS A 114 -18.58 -7.65 -2.27
N TRP A 115 -19.52 -7.53 -1.32
CA TRP A 115 -19.55 -6.39 -0.40
C TRP A 115 -18.39 -6.41 0.58
N PHE A 116 -18.01 -7.60 1.06
CA PHE A 116 -16.87 -7.78 1.94
C PHE A 116 -15.56 -7.38 1.25
N TYR A 117 -15.37 -7.81 -0.01
CA TYR A 117 -14.23 -7.41 -0.82
C TYR A 117 -14.16 -5.89 -1.02
N CYS A 118 -15.28 -5.23 -1.33
CA CYS A 118 -15.34 -3.77 -1.43
C CYS A 118 -14.96 -3.08 -0.11
N CYS A 119 -15.50 -3.54 1.03
CA CYS A 119 -15.19 -2.98 2.33
C CYS A 119 -13.71 -3.11 2.68
N LEU A 120 -13.10 -4.29 2.45
CA LEU A 120 -11.66 -4.49 2.65
C LEU A 120 -10.84 -3.52 1.81
N TRP A 121 -11.22 -3.32 0.55
CA TRP A 121 -10.48 -2.45 -0.37
C TRP A 121 -10.60 -0.96 -0.04
N ILE A 122 -11.76 -0.50 0.46
CA ILE A 122 -11.93 0.85 1.02
C ILE A 122 -10.99 1.07 2.20
N VAL A 123 -11.01 0.13 3.15
CA VAL A 123 -10.14 0.20 4.35
C VAL A 123 -8.68 0.17 3.93
N ASN A 124 -8.32 -0.66 2.94
CA ASN A 124 -6.95 -0.72 2.44
C ASN A 124 -6.50 0.62 1.84
N GLY A 125 -7.34 1.25 1.01
CA GLY A 125 -7.05 2.56 0.42
C GLY A 125 -6.83 3.66 1.46
N LEU A 126 -7.71 3.73 2.47
CA LEU A 126 -7.59 4.67 3.59
C LEU A 126 -6.32 4.45 4.42
N LEU A 127 -5.92 3.20 4.66
CA LEU A 127 -4.72 2.90 5.44
C LEU A 127 -3.46 3.21 4.64
N GLN A 128 -3.42 2.88 3.34
CA GLN A 128 -2.28 3.16 2.48
C GLN A 128 -2.08 4.65 2.20
N SER A 129 -3.13 5.47 2.25
CA SER A 129 -3.03 6.92 1.99
C SER A 129 -2.16 7.65 3.00
N THR A 130 -2.07 7.13 4.22
CA THR A 130 -1.23 7.71 5.28
C THR A 130 0.27 7.70 4.94
N GLY A 131 0.69 6.80 4.04
CA GLY A 131 2.10 6.61 3.71
C GLY A 131 2.76 7.82 3.05
N TRP A 132 2.08 8.48 2.11
CA TRP A 132 2.69 9.55 1.33
C TRP A 132 2.87 10.86 2.14
N PRO A 133 1.86 11.40 2.85
CA PRO A 133 2.01 12.59 3.68
C PRO A 133 3.04 12.40 4.79
N CYS A 134 3.06 11.23 5.44
CA CYS A 134 4.04 10.93 6.49
C CYS A 134 5.48 11.01 5.97
N VAL A 135 5.76 10.47 4.79
CA VAL A 135 7.13 10.50 4.27
C VAL A 135 7.52 11.89 3.75
N VAL A 136 6.59 12.63 3.15
CA VAL A 136 6.83 14.03 2.77
C VAL A 136 7.20 14.87 3.99
N ALA A 137 6.48 14.68 5.12
CA ALA A 137 6.76 15.39 6.36
C ALA A 137 8.12 14.99 6.97
N VAL A 138 8.46 13.70 7.00
CA VAL A 138 9.79 13.23 7.47
C VAL A 138 10.92 13.81 6.62
N MET A 139 10.77 13.84 5.29
CA MET A 139 11.76 14.46 4.40
C MET A 139 11.87 15.97 4.62
N GLY A 140 10.75 16.65 4.91
CA GLY A 140 10.75 18.07 5.26
C GLY A 140 11.50 18.37 6.56
N ASN A 141 11.41 17.48 7.55
CA ASN A 141 12.12 17.62 8.83
C ASN A 141 13.62 17.36 8.72
N TRP A 142 14.04 16.44 7.85
CA TRP A 142 15.45 16.07 7.68
C TRP A 142 16.21 16.94 6.67
N PHE A 143 15.52 17.49 5.67
CA PHE A 143 16.16 18.24 4.57
C PHE A 143 15.56 19.65 4.42
N GLY A 144 16.42 20.65 4.62
CA GLY A 144 16.11 22.07 4.44
C GLY A 144 15.79 22.46 2.98
N LYS A 145 15.80 23.76 2.67
CA LYS A 145 15.41 24.28 1.33
C LYS A 145 16.40 23.89 0.21
N ALA A 146 17.69 23.66 0.53
CA ALA A 146 18.71 23.28 -0.45
C ALA A 146 18.73 21.76 -0.70
N GLY A 147 18.77 21.33 -1.97
CA GLY A 147 18.94 19.91 -2.35
C GLY A 147 17.69 19.02 -2.24
N ARG A 148 16.56 19.57 -1.76
CA ARG A 148 15.28 18.86 -1.59
C ARG A 148 14.83 18.12 -2.86
N GLY A 149 14.92 18.75 -4.03
CA GLY A 149 14.50 18.15 -5.30
C GLY A 149 15.28 16.87 -5.66
N PHE A 150 16.59 16.84 -5.40
CA PHE A 150 17.42 15.66 -5.64
C PHE A 150 17.06 14.51 -4.70
N VAL A 151 16.86 14.82 -3.41
CA VAL A 151 16.46 13.82 -2.39
C VAL A 151 15.08 13.26 -2.71
N PHE A 152 14.10 14.10 -3.06
CA PHE A 152 12.78 13.64 -3.49
C PHE A 152 12.85 12.80 -4.78
N GLY A 153 13.73 13.14 -5.71
CA GLY A 153 13.97 12.36 -6.92
C GLY A 153 14.51 10.96 -6.62
N LEU A 154 15.58 10.88 -5.83
CA LEU A 154 16.17 9.59 -5.42
C LEU A 154 15.18 8.76 -4.59
N TRP A 155 14.42 9.41 -3.71
CA TRP A 155 13.37 8.75 -2.95
C TRP A 155 12.24 8.25 -3.86
N SER A 156 11.82 9.01 -4.87
CA SER A 156 10.80 8.55 -5.82
C SER A 156 11.22 7.29 -6.59
N ALA A 157 12.52 7.13 -6.87
CA ALA A 157 13.05 5.91 -7.48
C ALA A 157 12.77 4.64 -6.66
N CYS A 158 12.59 4.77 -5.34
CA CYS A 158 12.25 3.64 -4.49
C CYS A 158 10.87 3.05 -4.82
N ALA A 159 9.94 3.84 -5.38
CA ALA A 159 8.65 3.33 -5.86
C ALA A 159 8.84 2.37 -7.03
N SER A 160 9.72 2.70 -7.97
CA SER A 160 10.05 1.83 -9.11
C SER A 160 10.68 0.52 -8.65
N VAL A 161 11.61 0.56 -7.68
CA VAL A 161 12.19 -0.65 -7.07
C VAL A 161 11.09 -1.50 -6.43
N GLY A 162 10.17 -0.88 -5.70
CA GLY A 162 8.99 -1.52 -5.15
C GLY A 162 8.14 -2.23 -6.20
N ASN A 163 7.84 -1.54 -7.30
CA ASN A 163 7.06 -2.09 -8.40
C ASN A 163 7.73 -3.33 -9.02
N ILE A 164 9.05 -3.29 -9.23
CA ILE A 164 9.80 -4.43 -9.76
C ILE A 164 9.78 -5.60 -8.78
N LEU A 165 10.05 -5.35 -7.50
CA LEU A 165 10.03 -6.39 -6.46
C LEU A 165 8.63 -7.01 -6.31
N GLY A 166 7.58 -6.20 -6.29
CA GLY A 166 6.20 -6.68 -6.22
C GLY A 166 5.81 -7.51 -7.43
N ALA A 167 6.28 -7.14 -8.61
CA ALA A 167 6.04 -7.91 -9.83
C ALA A 167 6.81 -9.23 -9.85
N PHE A 168 8.08 -9.21 -9.42
CA PHE A 168 8.90 -10.39 -9.29
C PHE A 168 8.30 -11.38 -8.29
N LEU A 169 7.99 -10.92 -7.07
CA LEU A 169 7.38 -11.74 -6.01
C LEU A 169 6.04 -12.33 -6.45
N ALA A 170 5.18 -11.53 -7.08
CA ALA A 170 3.91 -12.03 -7.60
C ALA A 170 4.13 -13.12 -8.65
N SER A 171 5.02 -12.89 -9.63
CA SER A 171 5.29 -13.83 -10.72
C SER A 171 5.91 -15.15 -10.24
N SER A 172 6.85 -15.09 -9.29
CA SER A 172 7.51 -16.28 -8.73
C SER A 172 6.55 -17.24 -8.04
N VAL A 173 5.47 -16.72 -7.47
CA VAL A 173 4.55 -17.49 -6.63
C VAL A 173 3.21 -17.76 -7.32
N LEU A 174 2.91 -17.05 -8.42
CA LEU A 174 1.67 -17.20 -9.18
C LEU A 174 1.43 -18.63 -9.68
N GLN A 175 2.50 -19.40 -9.93
CA GLN A 175 2.40 -20.80 -10.35
C GLN A 175 1.78 -21.70 -9.27
N TYR A 176 1.88 -21.32 -8.00
CA TYR A 176 1.33 -22.07 -6.86
C TYR A 176 -0.06 -21.62 -6.43
N GLY A 177 -0.50 -20.42 -6.87
CA GLY A 177 -1.78 -19.82 -6.49
C GLY A 177 -1.65 -18.32 -6.24
N TYR A 178 -2.74 -17.59 -6.46
CA TYR A 178 -2.77 -16.14 -6.29
C TYR A 178 -2.78 -15.74 -4.81
N GLU A 179 -3.31 -16.61 -3.95
CA GLU A 179 -3.37 -16.48 -2.49
C GLU A 179 -1.97 -16.40 -1.87
N TYR A 180 -1.01 -17.13 -2.44
CA TYR A 180 0.38 -17.13 -1.99
C TYR A 180 1.13 -15.86 -2.45
N ALA A 181 0.79 -15.32 -3.62
CA ALA A 181 1.31 -14.03 -4.05
C ALA A 181 0.90 -12.92 -3.08
N PHE A 182 -0.36 -12.91 -2.63
CA PHE A 182 -0.80 -11.98 -1.59
C PHE A 182 -0.18 -12.26 -0.23
N LEU A 183 -0.03 -13.52 0.17
CA LEU A 183 0.61 -13.91 1.44
C LEU A 183 2.04 -13.37 1.52
N VAL A 184 2.85 -13.62 0.48
CA VAL A 184 4.26 -13.20 0.44
C VAL A 184 4.34 -11.68 0.45
N THR A 185 3.57 -11.01 -0.41
CA THR A 185 3.58 -9.55 -0.48
C THR A 185 3.12 -8.89 0.82
N ALA A 186 2.05 -9.39 1.44
CA ALA A 186 1.56 -8.91 2.72
C ALA A 186 2.59 -9.14 3.84
N SER A 187 3.24 -10.30 3.86
CA SER A 187 4.28 -10.62 4.85
C SER A 187 5.47 -9.66 4.76
N VAL A 188 5.95 -9.39 3.53
CA VAL A 188 7.04 -8.43 3.31
C VAL A 188 6.62 -7.02 3.70
N GLN A 189 5.39 -6.60 3.35
CA GLN A 189 4.86 -5.29 3.74
C GLN A 189 4.74 -5.15 5.27
N PHE A 190 4.25 -6.19 5.96
CA PHE A 190 4.10 -6.22 7.41
C PHE A 190 5.45 -6.16 8.13
N ALA A 191 6.41 -7.00 7.70
CA ALA A 191 7.77 -6.96 8.22
C ALA A 191 8.42 -5.58 8.03
N GLY A 192 8.22 -4.97 6.85
CA GLY A 192 8.65 -3.60 6.60
C GLY A 192 8.00 -2.56 7.51
N GLY A 193 6.72 -2.74 7.87
CA GLY A 193 6.03 -1.89 8.83
C GLY A 193 6.63 -2.00 10.24
N ILE A 194 7.00 -3.21 10.68
CA ILE A 194 7.70 -3.44 11.95
C ILE A 194 9.09 -2.79 11.95
N ILE A 195 9.85 -2.95 10.86
CA ILE A 195 11.18 -2.34 10.74
C ILE A 195 11.06 -0.81 10.80
N VAL A 196 10.07 -0.23 10.14
CA VAL A 196 9.79 1.22 10.21
C VAL A 196 9.37 1.62 11.63
N PHE A 197 8.61 0.79 12.33
CA PHE A 197 8.20 1.07 13.70
C PHE A 197 9.40 1.20 14.65
N PHE A 198 10.39 0.31 14.56
CA PHE A 198 11.58 0.32 15.42
C PHE A 198 12.71 1.23 14.91
N GLY A 199 12.85 1.37 13.58
CA GLY A 199 13.98 2.04 12.95
C GLY A 199 13.73 3.47 12.45
N LEU A 200 12.48 3.96 12.43
CA LEU A 200 12.19 5.29 11.94
C LEU A 200 12.49 6.36 13.00
N VAL A 201 13.55 7.12 12.78
CA VAL A 201 13.85 8.36 13.50
C VAL A 201 13.12 9.52 12.80
N ILE A 202 12.10 10.08 13.46
CA ILE A 202 11.15 11.01 12.82
C ILE A 202 11.77 12.40 12.66
N SER A 203 12.67 12.77 13.57
CA SER A 203 13.29 14.09 13.62
C SER A 203 14.72 14.00 14.15
N PRO A 204 15.65 14.83 13.63
CA PRO A 204 17.01 14.96 14.18
C PRO A 204 17.01 15.31 15.68
N LYS A 205 15.92 15.85 16.20
CA LYS A 205 15.73 16.15 17.64
C LYS A 205 15.76 14.91 18.54
N GLU A 206 15.31 13.76 18.05
CA GLU A 206 15.33 12.48 18.80
C GLU A 206 16.76 11.93 18.98
N ILE A 207 17.70 12.40 18.16
CA ILE A 207 19.13 12.05 18.21
C ILE A 207 20.00 13.23 18.67
N GLY A 208 19.38 14.31 19.18
CA GLY A 208 20.08 15.46 19.78
C GLY A 208 20.70 16.45 18.78
N LEU A 209 20.33 16.38 17.49
CA LEU A 209 20.80 17.33 16.47
C LEU A 209 19.87 18.55 16.37
N PRO A 210 20.41 19.76 16.15
CA PRO A 210 19.61 20.98 15.98
C PRO A 210 18.72 20.90 14.73
N GLU A 211 17.52 21.47 14.80
CA GLU A 211 16.62 21.61 13.65
C GLU A 211 17.28 22.53 12.62
N ILE A 212 17.43 22.05 11.38
CA ILE A 212 17.82 22.88 10.23
C ILE A 212 16.69 23.90 10.00
N GLY A 213 16.81 25.06 10.64
CA GLY A 213 15.84 26.15 10.51
C GLY A 213 15.71 27.11 11.69
N LYS A 214 16.32 26.87 12.86
CA LYS A 214 16.23 27.82 14.00
C LYS A 214 17.46 28.66 14.31
N GLU A 215 18.61 28.34 13.73
CA GLU A 215 19.85 29.11 13.98
C GLU A 215 20.07 30.27 13.00
N GLY A 216 19.17 30.49 12.03
CA GLY A 216 19.37 31.50 10.98
C GLY A 216 18.45 32.74 11.02
N GLU A 217 17.41 32.76 11.84
CA GLU A 217 16.49 33.91 11.95
C GLU A 217 16.72 34.76 13.20
N GLY A 218 17.56 34.30 14.14
CA GLY A 218 17.89 35.03 15.37
C GLY A 218 19.06 36.00 15.23
N GLU A 219 20.07 35.67 14.42
CA GLU A 219 21.30 36.49 14.34
C GLU A 219 21.22 37.62 13.31
N THR A 220 20.42 37.50 12.25
CA THR A 220 20.29 38.57 11.23
C THR A 220 19.27 39.64 11.60
N ALA A 221 18.39 39.40 12.58
CA ALA A 221 17.40 40.39 13.02
C ALA A 221 17.92 41.30 14.16
N GLU A 222 18.98 40.91 14.86
CA GLU A 222 19.55 41.69 15.96
C GLU A 222 20.64 42.67 15.50
N GLU A 223 21.34 42.39 14.40
CA GLU A 223 22.42 43.27 13.91
C GLU A 223 21.89 44.52 13.16
N ASP A 224 20.73 44.42 12.48
CA ASP A 224 20.08 45.52 11.74
C ASP A 224 19.22 46.45 12.62
N ALA A 225 19.03 46.11 13.90
CA ALA A 225 18.25 46.91 14.85
C ALA A 225 19.11 47.84 15.73
N THR A 226 20.44 47.74 15.67
CA THR A 226 21.38 48.46 16.54
C THR A 226 22.20 49.56 15.87
N GLU A 227 21.98 49.87 14.59
CA GLU A 227 22.68 50.98 13.92
C GLU A 227 21.76 52.23 13.80
N PRO A 228 21.90 53.24 14.68
CA PRO A 228 21.23 54.52 14.49
C PRO A 228 22.00 55.42 13.50
N LEU A 229 21.31 55.72 12.38
CA LEU A 229 21.49 56.79 11.37
C LEU A 229 22.85 57.01 10.71
#